data_AF-A0A7T4PC33-F1
#
_entry.id   AF-A0A7T4PC33-F1
#
_cell.length_a   1.000
_cell.length_b   1.000
_cell.length_c   1.000
_cell.angle_alpha   90.00
_cell.angle_beta   90.00
_cell.angle_gamma   90.00
#
_symmetry.space_group_name_H-M   'P 1'
#
loop_
_entity.id
_entity.type
_entity.pdbx_description
1 polymer ?
#
loop_
_entity_poly.entity_id
_entity_poly.type
_entity_poly.pdbx_seq_one_letter_code
_entity_poly.pdbx_strand_id
1 'polypeptide(L)'
;MYESEKDRETAIEVLTGFMRTHVRATTGEGLLPHQDHVPDDLQAAADVIGRRPDKGIHQHENSLVAFTQDPDWRPLVPLDLRRAELAGIRLEKALLCRADLRQAELTGADLSFAKCAEAEFHEARAQGAKFHGADVSLADFSGADLRGADLSTADVSFTIFAGARLDGATSSTYANISPRLCVGASMVGVTGISDDLRKSLKEFVARIDDAEPGQ
;
A
#
# COMPACT_ATOMS: atom_id res chain seq x y z
N MET A 1 12.31 -7.03 31.11
CA MET A 1 11.18 -6.23 31.62
C MET A 1 10.25 -6.08 30.41
N TYR A 2 9.12 -6.77 30.39
CA TYR A 2 8.20 -6.69 29.25
C TYR A 2 7.56 -5.29 29.26
N GLU A 3 7.73 -4.50 28.20
CA GLU A 3 6.90 -3.31 27.98
C GLU A 3 5.44 -3.73 28.11
N SER A 4 4.65 -3.00 28.91
CA SER A 4 3.23 -3.29 29.01
C SER A 4 2.58 -3.04 27.64
N GLU A 5 1.53 -3.78 27.31
CA GLU A 5 0.77 -3.63 26.05
C GLU A 5 0.37 -2.17 25.79
N LYS A 6 -0.01 -1.46 26.85
CA LYS A 6 -0.37 -0.04 26.84
C LYS A 6 0.80 0.90 26.52
N ASP A 7 2.01 0.60 27.00
CA ASP A 7 3.21 1.39 26.69
C ASP A 7 3.57 1.25 25.20
N ARG A 8 3.34 0.05 24.63
CA ARG A 8 3.59 -0.24 23.21
C ARG A 8 2.58 0.46 22.31
N GLU A 9 1.29 0.45 22.67
CA GLU A 9 0.27 1.24 21.97
C GLU A 9 0.61 2.73 21.98
N THR A 10 0.99 3.25 23.15
CA THR A 10 1.37 4.66 23.30
C THR A 10 2.58 4.98 22.41
N ALA A 11 3.60 4.12 22.37
CA ALA A 11 4.76 4.32 21.51
C ALA A 11 4.38 4.31 20.01
N ILE A 12 3.49 3.40 19.60
CA ILE A 12 2.97 3.34 18.22
C ILE A 12 2.20 4.61 17.90
N GLU A 13 1.32 5.08 18.77
CA GLU A 13 0.56 6.31 18.55
C GLU A 13 1.47 7.54 18.43
N VAL A 14 2.50 7.65 19.28
CA VAL A 14 3.48 8.73 19.24
C VAL A 14 4.27 8.72 17.93
N LEU A 15 4.78 7.55 17.52
CA LEU A 15 5.52 7.41 16.27
C LEU A 15 4.64 7.61 15.04
N THR A 16 3.39 7.17 15.09
CA THR A 16 2.40 7.39 14.04
C THR A 16 2.10 8.88 13.91
N GLY A 17 1.87 9.56 15.04
CA GLY A 17 1.71 11.02 15.09
C GLY A 17 2.93 11.76 14.56
N PHE A 18 4.14 11.28 14.87
CA PHE A 18 5.39 11.79 14.32
C PHE A 18 5.41 11.67 12.78
N MET A 19 5.12 10.49 12.23
CA MET A 19 5.08 10.25 10.78
C MET A 19 4.01 11.12 10.07
N ARG A 20 2.87 11.38 10.72
CA ARG A 20 1.83 12.28 10.17
C ARG A 20 2.21 13.75 10.17
N THR A 21 2.95 14.21 11.19
CA THR A 21 3.19 15.64 11.43
C THR A 21 4.41 16.21 10.73
N HIS A 22 5.24 15.37 10.10
CA HIS A 22 6.39 15.81 9.31
C HIS A 22 6.02 16.65 8.07
N VAL A 23 4.73 16.85 7.81
CA VAL A 23 4.12 17.78 6.84
C VAL A 23 4.52 19.27 7.00
N ARG A 24 5.12 19.69 8.13
CA ARG A 24 5.29 21.14 8.42
C ARG A 24 6.68 21.74 8.19
N ALA A 25 7.72 20.96 7.90
CA ALA A 25 9.07 21.52 7.76
C ALA A 25 9.48 21.84 6.30
N THR A 26 8.72 21.36 5.30
CA THR A 26 9.12 21.43 3.88
C THR A 26 8.20 22.30 3.02
N THR A 27 7.12 22.84 3.57
CA THR A 27 6.15 23.68 2.84
C THR A 27 6.32 25.19 3.04
N GLY A 28 7.48 25.64 3.55
CA GLY A 28 7.78 27.06 3.80
C GLY A 28 8.67 27.75 2.75
N GLU A 29 9.58 27.05 2.09
CA GLU A 29 10.53 27.68 1.17
C GLU A 29 10.84 26.75 -0.01
N GLY A 30 10.98 27.36 -1.19
CA GLY A 30 11.34 26.84 -2.50
C GLY A 30 11.67 25.35 -2.65
N LEU A 31 11.05 24.76 -3.69
CA LEU A 31 11.41 23.48 -4.31
C LEU A 31 12.84 23.01 -3.99
N LEU A 32 12.94 21.87 -3.33
CA LEU A 32 14.02 20.93 -3.64
C LEU A 32 13.42 19.79 -4.45
N PRO A 33 13.70 19.70 -5.77
CA PRO A 33 13.49 18.46 -6.50
C PRO A 33 14.48 17.45 -5.92
N HIS A 34 14.02 16.23 -5.64
CA HIS A 34 14.85 15.14 -5.12
C HIS A 34 15.36 15.35 -3.68
N GLN A 35 14.50 15.17 -2.68
CA GLN A 35 15.01 14.49 -1.49
C GLN A 35 15.01 12.99 -1.80
N ASP A 36 16.10 12.51 -2.42
CA ASP A 36 16.35 11.08 -2.67
C ASP A 36 16.56 10.29 -1.37
N HIS A 37 16.44 10.94 -0.20
CA HIS A 37 16.67 10.36 1.11
C HIS A 37 15.50 10.66 2.06
N VAL A 38 14.89 9.59 2.54
CA VAL A 38 13.90 9.57 3.61
C VAL A 38 14.59 10.11 4.88
N PRO A 39 14.01 11.06 5.64
CA PRO A 39 14.60 11.51 6.90
C PRO A 39 14.87 10.31 7.82
N ASP A 40 16.07 10.23 8.39
CA ASP A 40 16.49 9.08 9.23
C ASP A 40 15.51 8.83 10.39
N ASP A 41 14.94 9.89 10.95
CA ASP A 41 13.94 9.80 12.03
C ASP A 41 12.61 9.19 11.53
N LEU A 42 12.21 9.52 10.30
CA LEU A 42 11.01 8.95 9.67
C LEU A 42 11.22 7.47 9.35
N GLN A 43 12.41 7.11 8.86
CA GLN A 43 12.77 5.73 8.61
C GLN A 43 12.90 4.93 9.92
N ALA A 44 13.43 5.53 10.99
CA ALA A 44 13.49 4.92 12.31
C ALA A 44 12.08 4.69 12.89
N ALA A 45 11.17 5.66 12.75
CA ALA A 45 9.78 5.49 13.16
C ALA A 45 9.09 4.36 12.37
N ALA A 46 9.32 4.31 11.05
CA ALA A 46 8.83 3.25 10.18
C ALA A 46 9.42 1.87 10.51
N ASP A 47 10.71 1.79 10.87
CA ASP A 47 11.33 0.54 11.30
C ASP A 47 10.70 0.05 12.61
N VAL A 48 10.42 0.94 13.57
CA VAL A 48 9.77 0.55 14.84
C VAL A 48 8.31 0.13 14.63
N ILE A 49 7.58 0.82 13.75
CA ILE A 49 6.17 0.51 13.46
C ILE A 49 6.06 -0.78 12.61
N GLY A 50 6.88 -0.87 11.56
CA GLY A 50 6.81 -1.87 10.50
C GLY A 50 7.70 -3.10 10.71
N ARG A 51 8.94 -2.94 11.18
CA ARG A 51 9.92 -4.03 11.38
C ARG A 51 10.04 -4.41 12.85
N ARG A 52 8.96 -4.96 13.41
CA ARG A 52 9.03 -5.44 14.80
C ARG A 52 9.87 -6.73 14.82
N PRO A 53 10.87 -6.85 15.71
CA PRO A 53 11.87 -7.89 15.61
C PRO A 53 11.23 -9.27 15.71
N ASP A 54 11.58 -10.09 14.72
CA ASP A 54 11.43 -11.53 14.70
C ASP A 54 11.84 -12.07 16.09
N LYS A 55 10.89 -12.62 16.84
CA LYS A 55 11.21 -13.35 18.06
C LYS A 55 11.88 -14.66 17.67
N GLY A 56 13.11 -14.59 17.15
CA GLY A 56 14.03 -15.72 17.00
C GLY A 56 13.38 -17.04 16.57
N ILE A 57 12.51 -17.04 15.57
CA ILE A 57 11.96 -18.30 15.07
C ILE A 57 12.98 -18.86 14.10
N HIS A 58 13.65 -19.90 14.57
CA HIS A 58 14.64 -20.65 13.82
C HIS A 58 14.13 -21.03 12.43
N GLN A 59 15.07 -20.97 11.49
CA GLN A 59 15.10 -21.58 10.16
C GLN A 59 14.07 -22.69 9.95
N HIS A 60 13.43 -22.64 8.78
CA HIS A 60 12.39 -23.54 8.25
C HIS A 60 10.95 -23.11 8.59
N GLU A 61 10.36 -22.24 7.76
CA GLU A 61 9.52 -22.70 6.66
C GLU A 61 8.98 -21.52 5.85
N ASN A 62 9.02 -21.70 4.54
CA ASN A 62 8.57 -20.78 3.51
C ASN A 62 7.03 -20.82 3.45
N SER A 63 6.36 -20.29 4.48
CA SER A 63 4.90 -20.31 4.58
C SER A 63 4.37 -18.93 4.95
N LEU A 64 3.95 -18.17 3.93
CA LEU A 64 3.17 -16.94 4.04
C LEU A 64 1.88 -17.11 4.88
N VAL A 65 1.52 -18.35 5.22
CA VAL A 65 0.35 -18.76 6.01
C VAL A 65 0.62 -18.80 7.52
N ALA A 66 1.88 -18.66 7.99
CA ALA A 66 2.21 -18.68 9.42
C ALA A 66 2.14 -17.28 10.09
N PHE A 67 2.26 -16.20 9.30
CA PHE A 67 2.18 -14.82 9.82
C PHE A 67 0.75 -14.38 10.18
N THR A 68 -0.27 -15.08 9.68
CA THR A 68 -1.69 -14.78 9.94
C THR A 68 -2.27 -15.57 11.12
N GLN A 69 -1.48 -16.46 11.74
CA GLN A 69 -1.92 -17.34 12.84
C GLN A 69 -1.30 -17.01 14.20
N ASP A 70 -0.60 -15.88 14.36
CA ASP A 70 -0.27 -15.35 15.69
C ASP A 70 -1.42 -14.42 16.17
N PRO A 71 -2.35 -14.91 17.01
CA PRO A 71 -3.48 -14.13 17.50
C PRO A 71 -3.06 -12.98 18.43
N ASP A 72 -1.84 -12.99 18.97
CA ASP A 72 -1.34 -11.98 19.90
C ASP A 72 -0.79 -10.74 19.19
N TRP A 73 -0.75 -10.75 17.85
CA TRP A 73 -0.21 -9.66 17.06
C TRP A 73 -1.15 -9.15 15.98
N ARG A 74 -2.20 -8.48 16.45
CA ARG A 74 -2.95 -7.51 15.66
C ARG A 74 -2.73 -6.16 16.33
N PRO A 75 -2.32 -5.10 15.62
CA PRO A 75 -2.46 -3.75 16.15
C PRO A 75 -3.91 -3.60 16.65
N LEU A 76 -4.09 -3.41 17.96
CA LEU A 76 -5.41 -3.22 18.57
C LEU A 76 -6.09 -1.96 18.01
N VAL A 77 -5.29 -1.05 17.45
CA VAL A 77 -5.71 0.17 16.77
C VAL A 77 -5.17 0.18 15.33
N PRO A 78 -6.02 0.45 14.32
CA PRO A 78 -5.57 0.76 12.96
C PRO A 78 -4.52 1.88 12.95
N LEU A 79 -3.44 1.68 12.19
CA LEU A 79 -2.39 2.69 12.05
C LEU A 79 -2.90 3.86 11.19
N ASP A 80 -2.99 5.05 11.77
CA ASP A 80 -3.45 6.25 11.04
C ASP A 80 -2.27 6.98 10.38
N LEU A 81 -2.02 6.70 9.10
CA LEU A 81 -1.01 7.35 8.27
C LEU A 81 -1.63 8.27 7.21
N ARG A 82 -2.84 8.77 7.45
CA ARG A 82 -3.52 9.67 6.53
C ARG A 82 -2.66 10.88 6.23
N ARG A 83 -2.47 11.17 4.95
CA ARG A 83 -1.71 12.33 4.46
C ARG A 83 -0.25 12.37 4.94
N ALA A 84 0.30 11.23 5.38
CA ALA A 84 1.69 11.15 5.79
C ALA A 84 2.62 11.34 4.58
N GLU A 85 3.76 11.99 4.80
CA GLU A 85 4.82 12.16 3.80
C GLU A 85 5.77 10.98 3.88
N LEU A 86 5.56 9.98 3.03
CA LEU A 86 6.23 8.68 3.05
C LEU A 86 6.96 8.39 1.72
N ALA A 87 7.29 9.42 0.95
CA ALA A 87 7.98 9.26 -0.32
C ALA A 87 9.34 8.59 -0.12
N GLY A 88 9.61 7.54 -0.89
CA GLY A 88 10.85 6.74 -0.81
C GLY A 88 11.02 5.89 0.46
N ILE A 89 10.04 5.88 1.38
CA ILE A 89 10.17 5.17 2.66
C ILE A 89 10.38 3.67 2.48
N ARG A 90 11.17 3.04 3.35
CA ARG A 90 11.32 1.58 3.38
C ARG A 90 10.39 0.98 4.43
N LEU A 91 9.35 0.34 3.95
CA LEU A 91 8.35 -0.43 4.71
C LEU A 91 8.33 -1.90 4.27
N GLU A 92 9.47 -2.41 3.77
CA GLU A 92 9.61 -3.82 3.40
C GLU A 92 9.20 -4.73 4.58
N LYS A 93 8.29 -5.68 4.34
CA LYS A 93 7.71 -6.60 5.34
C LYS A 93 6.95 -5.91 6.49
N ALA A 94 6.61 -4.63 6.34
CA ALA A 94 5.87 -3.91 7.36
C ALA A 94 4.47 -4.51 7.60
N LEU A 95 4.00 -4.41 8.84
CA LEU A 95 2.67 -4.83 9.24
C LEU A 95 1.73 -3.61 9.27
N LEU A 96 0.96 -3.46 8.20
CA LEU A 96 0.06 -2.35 7.89
C LEU A 96 -1.39 -2.82 7.68
N CYS A 97 -1.76 -3.99 8.20
CA CYS A 97 -3.12 -4.51 8.06
C CYS A 97 -4.12 -3.49 8.62
N ARG A 98 -5.14 -3.15 7.84
CA ARG A 98 -6.17 -2.16 8.17
C ARG A 98 -5.62 -0.74 8.41
N ALA A 99 -4.39 -0.44 8.01
CA ALA A 99 -3.83 0.90 8.12
C ALA A 99 -4.61 1.89 7.26
N ASP A 100 -4.74 3.11 7.75
CA ASP A 100 -5.39 4.21 7.04
C ASP A 100 -4.30 5.08 6.39
N LEU A 101 -4.05 4.86 5.10
CA LEU A 101 -3.05 5.53 4.26
C LEU A 101 -3.71 6.49 3.26
N ARG A 102 -4.95 6.92 3.53
CA ARG A 102 -5.69 7.80 2.62
C ARG A 102 -4.92 9.08 2.37
N GLN A 103 -4.80 9.46 1.10
CA GLN A 103 -4.07 10.65 0.65
C GLN A 103 -2.59 10.70 1.08
N ALA A 104 -1.98 9.58 1.47
CA ALA A 104 -0.55 9.53 1.81
C ALA A 104 0.32 9.70 0.56
N GLU A 105 1.49 10.33 0.74
CA GLU A 105 2.52 10.44 -0.30
C GLU A 105 3.46 9.25 -0.18
N LEU A 106 3.33 8.27 -1.07
CA LEU A 106 4.08 7.02 -1.12
C LEU A 106 4.93 6.91 -2.40
N THR A 107 5.21 8.03 -3.08
CA THR A 107 5.99 8.05 -4.32
C THR A 107 7.33 7.33 -4.12
N GLY A 108 7.58 6.26 -4.88
CA GLY A 108 8.81 5.46 -4.77
C GLY A 108 8.99 4.69 -3.46
N ALA A 109 7.97 4.62 -2.58
CA ALA A 109 8.04 3.87 -1.33
C ALA A 109 8.24 2.36 -1.60
N ASP A 110 8.99 1.70 -0.73
CA ASP A 110 9.21 0.25 -0.78
C ASP A 110 8.34 -0.46 0.26
N LEU A 111 7.22 -1.02 -0.19
CA LEU A 111 6.30 -1.85 0.60
C LEU A 111 6.42 -3.33 0.20
N SER A 112 7.56 -3.76 -0.35
CA SER A 112 7.74 -5.14 -0.80
C SER A 112 7.51 -6.12 0.36
N PHE A 113 6.73 -7.18 0.12
CA PHE A 113 6.33 -8.18 1.12
C PHE A 113 5.58 -7.63 2.36
N ALA A 114 5.12 -6.37 2.35
CA ALA A 114 4.33 -5.81 3.44
C ALA A 114 2.97 -6.52 3.57
N LYS A 115 2.42 -6.52 4.79
CA LYS A 115 1.06 -6.99 5.09
C LYS A 115 0.15 -5.79 5.18
N CYS A 116 -0.58 -5.51 4.10
CA CYS A 116 -1.47 -4.37 3.93
C CYS A 116 -2.92 -4.81 3.71
N ALA A 117 -3.29 -6.02 4.14
CA ALA A 117 -4.64 -6.53 3.99
C ALA A 117 -5.65 -5.56 4.62
N GLU A 118 -6.75 -5.27 3.92
CA GLU A 118 -7.80 -4.32 4.31
C GLU A 118 -7.32 -2.87 4.55
N ALA A 119 -6.12 -2.48 4.08
CA ALA A 119 -5.63 -1.11 4.24
C ALA A 119 -6.36 -0.12 3.29
N GLU A 120 -6.53 1.12 3.74
CA GLU A 120 -7.17 2.20 2.97
C GLU A 120 -6.11 3.07 2.30
N PHE A 121 -5.95 2.97 0.98
CA PHE A 121 -5.06 3.80 0.15
C PHE A 121 -5.83 4.81 -0.73
N HIS A 122 -7.09 5.11 -0.39
CA HIS A 122 -7.93 6.02 -1.17
C HIS A 122 -7.20 7.35 -1.44
N GLU A 123 -7.13 7.75 -2.72
CA GLU A 123 -6.43 8.95 -3.21
C GLU A 123 -4.93 9.06 -2.83
N ALA A 124 -4.27 7.97 -2.43
CA ALA A 124 -2.84 7.97 -2.16
C ALA A 124 -2.00 8.20 -3.43
N ARG A 125 -0.83 8.81 -3.28
CA ARG A 125 0.15 9.02 -4.36
C ARG A 125 1.28 8.01 -4.26
N ALA A 126 1.20 6.93 -5.02
CA ALA A 126 2.11 5.79 -4.94
C ALA A 126 2.82 5.53 -6.29
N GLN A 127 3.18 6.59 -7.01
CA GLN A 127 3.87 6.45 -8.30
C GLN A 127 5.22 5.78 -8.10
N GLY A 128 5.51 4.74 -8.87
CA GLY A 128 6.75 3.96 -8.75
C GLY A 128 6.93 3.22 -7.41
N ALA A 129 5.89 3.15 -6.57
CA ALA A 129 5.96 2.41 -5.32
C ALA A 129 6.11 0.90 -5.59
N LYS A 130 6.82 0.21 -4.70
CA LYS A 130 7.04 -1.24 -4.80
C LYS A 130 6.11 -1.96 -3.84
N PHE A 131 5.22 -2.76 -4.38
CA PHE A 131 4.34 -3.68 -3.66
C PHE A 131 4.69 -5.14 -3.99
N HIS A 132 5.90 -5.41 -4.49
CA HIS A 132 6.31 -6.75 -4.89
C HIS A 132 6.10 -7.76 -3.76
N GLY A 133 5.29 -8.80 -4.00
CA GLY A 133 4.99 -9.83 -3.01
C GLY A 133 4.21 -9.36 -1.78
N ALA A 134 3.68 -8.12 -1.77
CA ALA A 134 2.87 -7.61 -0.68
C ALA A 134 1.48 -8.27 -0.64
N ASP A 135 0.91 -8.36 0.55
CA ASP A 135 -0.50 -8.73 0.73
C ASP A 135 -1.32 -7.45 0.79
N VAL A 136 -2.01 -7.12 -0.30
CA VAL A 136 -2.93 -5.97 -0.39
C VAL A 136 -4.37 -6.45 -0.59
N SER A 137 -4.67 -7.68 -0.16
CA SER A 137 -6.00 -8.26 -0.28
C SER A 137 -7.03 -7.39 0.45
N LEU A 138 -8.21 -7.22 -0.15
CA LEU A 138 -9.29 -6.35 0.37
C LEU A 138 -8.91 -4.86 0.58
N ALA A 139 -7.73 -4.41 0.14
CA ALA A 139 -7.33 -3.02 0.25
C ALA A 139 -8.12 -2.11 -0.72
N ASP A 140 -8.23 -0.83 -0.38
CA ASP A 140 -8.91 0.16 -1.22
C ASP A 140 -7.93 1.19 -1.78
N PHE A 141 -7.59 1.07 -3.07
CA PHE A 141 -6.79 2.02 -3.85
C PHE A 141 -7.65 2.97 -4.70
N SER A 142 -8.93 3.17 -4.36
CA SER A 142 -9.81 4.00 -5.18
C SER A 142 -9.25 5.42 -5.33
N GLY A 143 -9.16 5.91 -6.57
CA GLY A 143 -8.58 7.22 -6.90
C GLY A 143 -7.07 7.35 -6.68
N ALA A 144 -6.37 6.29 -6.25
CA ALA A 144 -4.93 6.34 -6.02
C ALA A 144 -4.13 6.44 -7.32
N ASP A 145 -2.96 7.06 -7.26
CA ASP A 145 -2.03 7.17 -8.38
C ASP A 145 -0.89 6.15 -8.21
N LEU A 146 -1.01 5.03 -8.92
CA LEU A 146 -0.12 3.87 -8.91
C LEU A 146 0.72 3.77 -10.21
N ARG A 147 0.92 4.89 -10.92
CA ARG A 147 1.66 4.87 -12.19
C ARG A 147 3.06 4.32 -11.99
N GLY A 148 3.44 3.33 -12.80
CA GLY A 148 4.73 2.66 -12.71
C GLY A 148 4.96 1.85 -11.42
N ALA A 149 3.93 1.63 -10.58
CA ALA A 149 4.06 0.82 -9.39
C ALA A 149 4.31 -0.66 -9.74
N ASP A 150 5.05 -1.34 -8.87
CA ASP A 150 5.32 -2.77 -9.00
C ASP A 150 4.42 -3.58 -8.08
N LEU A 151 3.32 -4.12 -8.62
CA LEU A 151 2.41 -5.06 -7.97
C LEU A 151 2.72 -6.52 -8.39
N SER A 152 3.91 -6.80 -8.91
CA SER A 152 4.30 -8.16 -9.26
C SER A 152 4.25 -9.06 -8.01
N THR A 153 3.70 -10.26 -8.17
CA THR A 153 3.47 -11.25 -7.11
C THR A 153 2.67 -10.79 -5.89
N ALA A 154 2.12 -9.57 -5.89
CA ALA A 154 1.26 -9.09 -4.82
C ALA A 154 -0.07 -9.86 -4.80
N ASP A 155 -0.59 -10.13 -3.60
CA ASP A 155 -1.97 -10.61 -3.44
C ASP A 155 -2.92 -9.43 -3.53
N VAL A 156 -3.56 -9.28 -4.68
CA VAL A 156 -4.57 -8.25 -4.98
C VAL A 156 -6.00 -8.80 -4.95
N SER A 157 -6.22 -9.91 -4.26
CA SER A 157 -7.53 -10.53 -4.15
C SER A 157 -8.53 -9.57 -3.51
N PHE A 158 -9.64 -9.29 -4.22
CA PHE A 158 -10.70 -8.37 -3.78
C PHE A 158 -10.24 -6.92 -3.54
N THR A 159 -9.06 -6.53 -4.04
CA THR A 159 -8.58 -5.15 -3.96
C THR A 159 -9.39 -4.23 -4.87
N ILE A 160 -9.74 -3.03 -4.37
CA ILE A 160 -10.49 -2.02 -5.11
C ILE A 160 -9.50 -1.05 -5.77
N PHE A 161 -9.63 -0.85 -7.08
CA PHE A 161 -8.84 0.08 -7.89
C PHE A 161 -9.74 1.11 -8.61
N ALA A 162 -10.95 1.37 -8.12
CA ALA A 162 -11.91 2.23 -8.80
C ALA A 162 -11.35 3.65 -9.00
N GLY A 163 -11.29 4.13 -10.24
CA GLY A 163 -10.68 5.43 -10.58
C GLY A 163 -9.17 5.52 -10.36
N ALA A 164 -8.48 4.42 -10.02
CA ALA A 164 -7.03 4.42 -9.81
C ALA A 164 -6.26 4.56 -11.12
N ARG A 165 -5.06 5.14 -11.06
CA ARG A 165 -4.16 5.25 -12.21
C ARG A 165 -3.06 4.21 -12.12
N LEU A 166 -3.15 3.15 -12.90
CA LEU A 166 -2.18 2.06 -12.98
C LEU A 166 -1.28 2.15 -14.22
N ASP A 167 -1.20 3.31 -14.89
CA ASP A 167 -0.45 3.41 -16.15
C ASP A 167 1.01 2.96 -15.98
N GLY A 168 1.46 2.01 -16.79
CA GLY A 168 2.81 1.43 -16.71
C GLY A 168 3.10 0.59 -15.47
N ALA A 169 2.10 0.29 -14.63
CA ALA A 169 2.29 -0.60 -13.49
C ALA A 169 2.54 -2.04 -13.93
N THR A 170 3.32 -2.78 -13.14
CA THR A 170 3.54 -4.21 -13.34
C THR A 170 2.63 -5.00 -12.41
N SER A 171 1.89 -5.98 -12.93
CA SER A 171 1.08 -6.92 -12.16
C SER A 171 1.54 -8.36 -12.44
N SER A 172 1.16 -9.33 -11.60
CA SER A 172 1.35 -10.75 -11.92
C SER A 172 0.20 -11.33 -12.74
N THR A 173 0.51 -12.30 -13.61
CA THR A 173 -0.45 -12.89 -14.56
C THR A 173 -1.62 -13.57 -13.85
N TYR A 174 -1.46 -13.88 -12.56
CA TYR A 174 -2.45 -14.56 -11.73
C TYR A 174 -3.25 -13.62 -10.83
N ALA A 175 -3.01 -12.31 -10.92
CA ALA A 175 -3.80 -11.32 -10.20
C ALA A 175 -5.28 -11.42 -10.61
N ASN A 176 -6.13 -11.95 -9.73
CA ASN A 176 -7.56 -12.09 -9.95
C ASN A 176 -8.27 -10.77 -9.68
N ILE A 177 -8.02 -9.81 -10.57
CA ILE A 177 -8.62 -8.48 -10.48
C ILE A 177 -10.01 -8.56 -11.14
N SER A 178 -11.06 -8.36 -10.37
CA SER A 178 -12.40 -8.30 -10.92
C SER A 178 -12.61 -7.00 -11.69
N PRO A 179 -13.14 -6.99 -12.93
CA PRO A 179 -13.37 -5.77 -13.71
C PRO A 179 -14.22 -4.72 -12.98
N ARG A 180 -15.17 -5.18 -12.16
CA ARG A 180 -16.03 -4.32 -11.32
C ARG A 180 -15.25 -3.51 -10.27
N LEU A 181 -14.09 -4.00 -9.85
CA LEU A 181 -13.24 -3.33 -8.87
C LEU A 181 -12.29 -2.32 -9.54
N CYS A 182 -12.24 -2.25 -10.87
CA CYS A 182 -11.41 -1.34 -11.66
C CYS A 182 -12.22 -0.33 -12.46
N VAL A 183 -13.48 -0.07 -12.10
CA VAL A 183 -14.33 0.89 -12.81
C VAL A 183 -13.63 2.26 -12.84
N GLY A 184 -13.44 2.82 -14.04
CA GLY A 184 -12.76 4.11 -14.23
C GLY A 184 -11.24 4.11 -14.01
N ALA A 185 -10.63 2.95 -13.76
CA ALA A 185 -9.18 2.85 -13.60
C ALA A 185 -8.45 3.02 -14.94
N SER A 186 -7.36 3.80 -14.96
CA SER A 186 -6.47 3.85 -16.13
C SER A 186 -5.46 2.73 -16.06
N MET A 187 -5.38 1.88 -17.08
CA MET A 187 -4.46 0.73 -17.13
C MET A 187 -3.57 0.73 -18.39
N VAL A 188 -3.27 1.91 -18.93
CA VAL A 188 -2.47 2.02 -20.16
C VAL A 188 -1.05 1.50 -19.91
N GLY A 189 -0.61 0.54 -20.71
CA GLY A 189 0.74 -0.02 -20.58
C GLY A 189 0.95 -0.93 -19.37
N VAL A 190 -0.11 -1.34 -18.66
CA VAL A 190 0.00 -2.35 -17.60
C VAL A 190 0.53 -3.67 -18.17
N THR A 191 1.56 -4.21 -17.55
CA THR A 191 2.18 -5.50 -17.92
C THR A 191 1.84 -6.60 -16.92
N GLY A 192 1.88 -7.85 -17.39
CA GLY A 192 1.68 -9.02 -16.53
C GLY A 192 0.25 -9.18 -16.01
N ILE A 193 -0.76 -8.61 -16.65
CA ILE A 193 -2.16 -9.03 -16.48
C ILE A 193 -2.49 -10.16 -17.46
N SER A 194 -3.38 -11.10 -17.09
CA SER A 194 -3.83 -12.15 -18.00
C SER A 194 -4.56 -11.59 -19.22
N ASP A 195 -4.48 -12.30 -20.35
CA ASP A 195 -5.21 -11.90 -21.56
C ASP A 195 -6.72 -11.90 -21.36
N ASP A 196 -7.23 -12.82 -20.52
CA ASP A 196 -8.65 -12.89 -20.15
C ASP A 196 -9.08 -11.64 -19.35
N LEU A 197 -8.26 -11.18 -18.42
CA LEU A 197 -8.52 -9.94 -17.68
C LEU A 197 -8.47 -8.74 -18.62
N ARG A 198 -7.45 -8.67 -19.50
CA ARG A 198 -7.31 -7.61 -20.51
C ARG A 198 -8.53 -7.54 -21.43
N LYS A 199 -9.06 -8.70 -21.85
CA LYS A 199 -10.28 -8.78 -22.67
C LYS A 199 -11.52 -8.37 -21.88
N SER A 200 -11.68 -8.90 -20.66
CA SER A 200 -12.82 -8.59 -19.79
C SER A 200 -12.89 -7.09 -19.47
N LEU A 201 -11.75 -6.43 -19.25
CA LEU A 201 -11.69 -4.99 -19.06
C LEU A 201 -12.11 -4.22 -20.31
N LYS A 202 -11.65 -4.62 -21.51
CA LYS A 202 -12.07 -3.98 -22.77
C LYS A 202 -13.57 -4.12 -23.01
N GLU A 203 -14.13 -5.31 -22.80
CA GLU A 203 -15.56 -5.55 -22.93
C GLU A 203 -16.37 -4.79 -21.89
N PHE A 204 -15.85 -4.68 -20.66
CA PHE A 204 -16.48 -3.93 -19.59
C PHE A 204 -16.48 -2.41 -19.84
N VAL A 205 -15.37 -1.85 -20.32
CA VAL A 205 -15.28 -0.43 -20.71
C VAL A 205 -16.23 -0.14 -21.88
N ALA A 206 -16.25 -0.98 -22.92
CA ALA A 206 -17.18 -0.82 -24.03
C ALA A 206 -18.65 -0.80 -23.55
N ARG A 207 -19.00 -1.66 -22.58
CA ARG A 207 -20.34 -1.67 -21.99
C ARG A 207 -20.67 -0.44 -21.14
N ILE A 208 -19.67 0.24 -20.57
CA ILE A 208 -19.88 1.50 -19.83
C ILE A 208 -20.03 2.66 -20.82
N ASP A 209 -19.19 2.72 -21.85
CA ASP A 209 -19.27 3.73 -22.90
C ASP A 209 -20.59 3.64 -23.68
N ASP A 210 -21.09 2.41 -23.90
CA ASP A 210 -22.43 2.17 -24.46
C ASP A 210 -23.58 2.51 -23.48
N ALA A 211 -23.29 2.81 -22.22
CA ALA A 211 -24.26 2.98 -21.14
C ALA A 211 -24.49 4.42 -20.62
N GLU A 212 -23.95 5.47 -21.24
CA GLU A 212 -24.29 6.88 -20.88
C GLU A 212 -24.75 7.75 -22.08
N PRO A 213 -25.62 8.76 -21.87
CA PRO A 213 -26.90 8.72 -21.16
C PRO A 213 -28.03 9.29 -22.04
N GLY A 214 -29.14 8.57 -22.14
CA GLY A 214 -30.26 8.99 -22.98
C GLY A 214 -31.58 8.31 -22.66
N GLN A 215 -31.93 8.18 -21.37
CA GLN A 215 -33.32 8.03 -20.88
C GLN A 215 -33.46 8.57 -19.46
#